data_AF-A0A7D4BQI8-F1
#
_entry.id   AF-A0A7D4BQI8-F1
#
_cell.length_a   1.000
_cell.length_b   1.000
_cell.length_c   1.000
_cell.angle_alpha   90.00
_cell.angle_beta   90.00
_cell.angle_gamma   90.00
#
_symmetry.space_group_name_H-M   'P 1'
#
loop_
_entity.id
_entity.type
_entity.pdbx_description
1 polymer ?
#
loop_
_entity_poly.entity_id
_entity_poly.type
_entity_poly.pdbx_seq_one_letter_code
_entity_poly.pdbx_strand_id
1 'polypeptide(L)'
;MRRTAILIPIIGLIPHLIFSKYKNQILKYLLLFFTILLISFPLYKDVLLERYELRAEKGRFEKDFYKTEARYIENVEMLDEISKFDDPYKVLFGIGNNAFAEAISNGQVVRRMYHSDTAKLYHSVGLFGLFFYFSIYLILLKEILKIRNVKNNNHFKIAALGLLFIQLFVSLNGSITIITFRTVSFLFMGAFIGFAKANTKMLKHEAFPVNIPHNDENISFDENFSKIEIDEYFLWYKSNIINFYHTSHNGTEVIAHANPKFIHNLNSLNNFEFIESWAEDLSWGVLIYNDKNKKRLVIKNDIYGIYPFYFSELNGKIYFSNDFDLLVNIHRGLTINNFAIADIFLFNYPLLNRTIFNEISRVESFSTIFVKGSDYYIERKDILKSIYNKKKYPFDLSISSIKDDVKRNCIPELKKHLALTGGFDSKLLLSTLLYEGFEFETFTWGNKSTADNLSATKTSINLNLKHNNISQDSLEDNPLEYISRLIDYQPNFPVADTLMNYILVNDTLDSSNIFTGIMGGELIVGPIIKAELIATRYASYLTNTKDYIIFMIYYLKTYQIIVWLTRSISNVTLETITNQLKHTLHQKYSKRTKALLNFY
;
A
#
# COMPACT_ATOMS: atom_id res chain seq x y z
N MET A 1 20.08 30.61 13.58
CA MET A 1 19.04 29.74 12.97
C MET A 1 18.73 30.25 11.58
N ARG A 2 18.28 29.37 10.65
CA ARG A 2 17.71 29.80 9.36
C ARG A 2 16.30 30.32 9.61
N ARG A 3 15.98 31.56 9.18
CA ARG A 3 14.67 32.22 9.40
C ARG A 3 13.50 31.34 8.88
N THR A 4 13.70 30.69 7.74
CA THR A 4 12.74 29.76 7.13
C THR A 4 12.37 28.59 8.06
N ALA A 5 13.32 28.05 8.83
CA ALA A 5 13.05 26.92 9.73
C ALA A 5 12.15 27.30 10.92
N ILE A 6 12.14 28.57 11.32
CA ILE A 6 11.25 29.09 12.37
C ILE A 6 9.86 29.38 11.80
N LEU A 7 9.80 29.91 10.57
CA LEU A 7 8.54 30.30 9.94
C LEU A 7 7.72 29.11 9.41
N ILE A 8 8.37 28.03 8.96
CA ILE A 8 7.68 26.83 8.45
C ILE A 8 6.66 26.26 9.46
N PRO A 9 7.03 25.97 10.73
CA PRO A 9 6.07 25.48 11.72
C PRO A 9 4.91 26.46 11.96
N ILE A 10 5.20 27.76 12.01
CA ILE A 10 4.19 28.80 12.24
C ILE A 10 3.18 28.80 11.09
N ILE A 11 3.68 28.76 9.84
CA ILE A 11 2.83 28.76 8.63
C ILE A 11 1.98 27.49 8.56
N GLY A 12 2.54 26.33 8.92
CA GLY A 12 1.80 25.07 9.01
C GLY A 12 0.69 25.06 10.06
N LEU A 13 0.84 25.86 11.13
CA LEU A 13 -0.13 25.99 12.20
C LEU A 13 -1.27 26.96 11.88
N ILE A 14 -1.13 27.85 10.89
CA ILE A 14 -2.17 28.83 10.51
C ILE A 14 -3.51 28.14 10.21
N PRO A 15 -3.59 27.10 9.36
CA PRO A 15 -4.86 26.40 9.10
C PRO A 15 -5.46 25.77 10.36
N HIS A 16 -4.63 25.31 11.29
CA HIS A 16 -5.09 24.76 12.56
C HIS A 16 -5.72 25.85 13.43
N LEU A 17 -5.14 27.05 13.50
CA LEU A 17 -5.71 28.15 14.28
C LEU A 17 -7.02 28.69 13.69
N ILE A 18 -7.15 28.69 12.36
CA ILE A 18 -8.33 29.23 11.67
C ILE A 18 -9.49 28.23 11.65
N PHE A 19 -9.24 26.96 11.34
CA PHE A 19 -10.29 25.98 11.01
C PHE A 19 -10.49 24.87 12.06
N SER A 20 -9.59 24.73 13.05
CA SER A 20 -9.72 23.71 14.09
C SER A 20 -10.71 24.13 15.19
N LYS A 21 -11.50 23.16 15.66
CA LYS A 21 -12.31 23.31 16.87
C LYS A 21 -11.45 23.44 18.14
N TYR A 22 -10.19 23.00 18.09
CA TYR A 22 -9.26 22.98 19.21
C TYR A 22 -8.33 24.21 19.27
N LYS A 23 -8.66 25.31 18.58
CA LYS A 23 -7.81 26.51 18.49
C LYS A 23 -7.33 27.03 19.86
N ASN A 24 -8.20 27.05 20.87
CA ASN A 24 -7.86 27.53 22.22
C ASN A 24 -6.84 26.61 22.90
N GLN A 25 -6.94 25.29 22.68
CA GLN A 25 -6.02 24.31 23.23
C GLN A 25 -4.65 24.39 22.55
N ILE A 26 -4.62 24.60 21.24
CA ILE A 26 -3.38 24.86 20.49
C ILE A 26 -2.70 26.12 21.00
N LEU A 27 -3.45 27.20 21.21
CA LEU A 27 -2.91 28.45 21.75
C LEU A 27 -2.34 28.25 23.16
N LYS A 28 -3.02 27.48 24.01
CA LYS A 28 -2.52 27.10 25.34
C LYS A 28 -1.21 26.32 25.26
N TYR A 29 -1.08 25.37 24.33
CA TYR A 29 0.16 24.63 24.14
C TYR A 29 1.28 25.48 23.56
N LEU A 30 0.99 26.41 22.65
CA LEU A 30 1.97 27.37 22.17
C LEU A 30 2.47 28.25 23.32
N LEU A 31 1.57 28.76 24.15
CA LEU A 31 1.93 29.53 25.34
C LEU A 31 2.83 28.71 26.28
N LEU A 32 2.44 27.46 26.58
CA LEU A 32 3.24 26.56 27.39
C LEU A 32 4.64 26.31 26.78
N PHE A 33 4.70 26.08 25.47
CA PHE A 33 5.96 25.88 24.75
C PHE A 33 6.86 27.10 24.87
N PHE A 34 6.34 28.31 24.64
CA PHE A 34 7.12 29.54 24.78
C PHE A 34 7.53 29.81 26.22
N THR A 35 6.69 29.49 27.20
CA THR A 35 7.05 29.57 28.63
C THR A 35 8.19 28.61 28.97
N ILE A 36 8.13 27.36 28.51
CA ILE A 36 9.22 26.38 28.70
C ILE A 36 10.50 26.87 28.01
N LEU A 37 10.38 27.39 26.79
CA LEU A 37 11.50 27.94 26.04
C LEU A 37 12.14 29.11 26.80
N LEU A 38 11.34 30.00 27.38
CA LEU A 38 11.81 31.13 28.18
C LEU A 38 12.44 30.70 29.51
N ILE A 39 11.85 29.74 30.22
CA ILE A 39 12.42 29.17 31.46
C ILE A 39 13.74 28.47 31.18
N SER A 40 13.85 27.77 30.05
CA SER A 40 15.08 27.09 29.64
C SER A 40 16.11 28.01 28.98
N PHE A 41 15.81 29.31 28.80
CA PHE A 41 16.71 30.29 28.18
C PHE A 41 18.14 30.28 28.75
N PRO A 42 18.37 30.19 30.07
CA PRO A 42 19.73 30.13 30.61
C PRO A 42 20.58 28.98 30.07
N LEU A 43 19.96 27.85 29.68
CA LEU A 43 20.69 26.67 29.17
C LEU A 43 21.31 26.89 27.79
N TYR A 44 20.79 27.84 27.02
CA TYR A 44 21.24 28.08 25.63
C TYR A 44 21.51 29.56 25.33
N LYS A 45 21.51 30.41 26.36
CA LYS A 45 21.73 31.86 26.25
C LYS A 45 23.07 32.18 25.61
N ASP A 46 24.15 31.58 26.09
CA ASP A 46 25.51 31.92 25.66
C ASP A 46 25.72 31.57 24.18
N VAL A 47 25.24 30.38 23.76
CA VAL A 47 25.26 29.95 22.35
C VAL A 47 24.42 30.87 21.46
N LEU A 48 23.31 31.42 21.96
CA LEU A 48 22.49 32.38 21.21
C LEU A 48 23.18 33.73 21.08
N LEU A 49 23.81 34.24 22.15
CA LEU A 49 24.53 35.51 22.16
C LEU A 49 25.74 35.47 21.23
N GLU A 50 26.56 34.42 21.33
CA GLU A 50 27.69 34.21 20.42
C GLU A 50 27.24 34.21 18.95
N ARG A 51 26.16 33.47 18.65
CA ARG A 51 25.59 33.43 17.30
C ARG A 51 24.92 34.73 16.86
N TYR A 52 24.52 35.58 17.80
CA TYR A 52 23.96 36.89 17.53
C TYR A 52 25.09 37.87 17.20
N GLU A 53 26.12 37.92 18.03
CA GLU A 53 27.31 38.76 17.87
C GLU A 53 28.02 38.46 16.54
N LEU A 54 28.30 37.19 16.25
CA LEU A 54 28.88 36.76 14.96
C LEU A 54 28.04 37.15 13.73
N ARG A 55 26.73 37.39 13.90
CA ARG A 55 25.86 37.89 12.82
C ARG A 55 25.83 39.41 12.77
N ALA A 56 25.88 40.07 13.92
CA ALA A 56 25.96 41.51 14.03
C ALA A 56 27.27 42.04 13.45
N GLU A 57 28.40 41.40 13.77
CA GLU A 57 29.72 41.69 13.18
C GLU A 57 29.74 41.51 11.66
N LYS A 58 28.94 40.58 11.13
CA LYS A 58 28.78 40.36 9.68
C LYS A 58 27.77 41.32 9.03
N GLY A 59 27.36 42.39 9.72
CA GLY A 59 26.43 43.40 9.22
C GLY A 59 25.01 42.88 8.97
N ARG A 60 24.64 41.67 9.44
CA ARG A 60 23.35 41.04 9.07
C ARG A 60 22.10 41.76 9.58
N PHE A 61 22.28 42.69 10.51
CA PHE A 61 21.23 43.50 11.11
C PHE A 61 21.26 44.96 10.64
N GLU A 62 22.18 45.31 9.73
CA GLU A 62 22.20 46.63 9.11
C GLU A 62 20.94 46.84 8.26
N LYS A 63 20.47 48.09 8.21
CA LYS A 63 19.37 48.47 7.34
C LYS A 63 19.73 48.10 5.90
N ASP A 64 18.81 47.43 5.21
CA ASP A 64 18.98 46.96 3.83
C ASP A 64 19.99 45.81 3.60
N PHE A 65 20.53 45.16 4.65
CA PHE A 65 21.35 43.95 4.46
C PHE A 65 20.66 42.89 3.59
N TYR A 66 19.34 42.71 3.75
CA TYR A 66 18.58 41.75 2.94
C TYR A 66 18.66 42.03 1.43
N LYS A 67 18.94 43.27 1.01
CA LYS A 67 19.14 43.61 -0.41
C LYS A 67 20.44 43.07 -0.99
N THR A 68 21.39 42.71 -0.13
CA THR A 68 22.66 42.07 -0.52
C THR A 68 22.54 40.54 -0.62
N GLU A 69 21.43 39.95 -0.15
CA GLU A 69 21.23 38.52 -0.23
C GLU A 69 20.91 38.10 -1.68
N ALA A 70 21.59 37.06 -2.17
CA ALA A 70 21.41 36.56 -3.55
C ALA A 70 19.93 36.26 -3.88
N ARG A 71 19.16 35.74 -2.92
CA ARG A 71 17.72 35.49 -3.11
C ARG A 71 16.90 36.74 -3.39
N TYR A 72 17.27 37.86 -2.76
CA TYR A 72 16.58 39.12 -2.97
C TYR A 72 16.93 39.66 -4.36
N ILE A 73 18.22 39.69 -4.69
CA ILE A 73 18.72 40.15 -5.99
C ILE A 73 18.08 39.34 -7.12
N GLU A 74 18.14 38.01 -7.06
CA GLU A 74 17.57 37.10 -8.06
C GLU A 74 16.07 37.32 -8.29
N ASN A 75 15.28 37.55 -7.23
CA ASN A 75 13.84 37.80 -7.38
C ASN A 75 13.54 39.23 -7.88
N VAL A 76 14.34 40.22 -7.49
CA VAL A 76 14.17 41.60 -7.98
C VAL A 76 14.55 41.70 -9.46
N GLU A 77 15.66 41.07 -9.87
CA GLU A 77 16.06 40.96 -11.27
C GLU A 77 14.99 40.26 -12.10
N MET A 78 14.46 39.12 -11.62
CA MET A 78 13.33 38.44 -12.24
C MET A 78 12.13 39.39 -12.44
N LEU A 79 11.71 40.11 -11.39
CA LEU A 79 10.56 41.01 -11.47
C LEU A 79 10.80 42.19 -12.42
N ASP A 80 12.02 42.73 -12.43
CA ASP A 80 12.42 43.81 -13.33
C ASP A 80 12.44 43.35 -14.79
N GLU A 81 12.97 42.15 -15.08
CA GLU A 81 12.92 41.56 -16.43
C GLU A 81 11.48 41.31 -16.91
N ILE A 82 10.62 40.78 -16.04
CA ILE A 82 9.19 40.58 -16.33
C ILE A 82 8.50 41.92 -16.61
N SER A 83 8.83 42.96 -15.83
CA SER A 83 8.22 44.29 -15.94
C SER A 83 8.65 45.04 -17.20
N LYS A 84 9.94 44.97 -17.55
CA LYS A 84 10.49 45.62 -18.75
C LYS A 84 10.07 44.92 -20.03
N PHE A 85 10.04 43.59 -20.00
CA PHE A 85 9.58 42.75 -21.11
C PHE A 85 10.37 42.96 -22.42
N ASP A 86 11.65 43.33 -22.33
CA ASP A 86 12.50 43.68 -23.48
C ASP A 86 12.76 42.48 -24.43
N ASP A 87 12.74 41.25 -23.90
CA ASP A 87 12.83 40.01 -24.67
C ASP A 87 11.63 39.09 -24.36
N PRO A 88 10.54 39.20 -25.13
CA PRO A 88 9.32 38.43 -24.91
C PRO A 88 9.53 36.92 -24.91
N TYR A 89 10.46 36.40 -25.74
CA TYR A 89 10.70 34.97 -25.84
C TYR A 89 11.38 34.45 -24.57
N LYS A 90 12.42 35.14 -24.11
CA LYS A 90 13.09 34.85 -22.83
C LYS A 90 12.11 34.93 -21.65
N VAL A 91 11.29 35.97 -21.59
CA VAL A 91 10.38 36.17 -20.45
C VAL A 91 9.29 35.09 -20.41
N LEU A 92 8.74 34.71 -21.57
CA LEU A 92 7.67 33.71 -21.63
C LEU A 92 8.17 32.27 -21.45
N PHE A 93 9.33 31.92 -22.02
CA PHE A 93 9.80 30.53 -22.11
C PHE A 93 11.12 30.24 -21.37
N GLY A 94 11.80 31.25 -20.84
CA GLY A 94 13.09 31.10 -20.15
C GLY A 94 14.27 30.90 -21.10
N ILE A 95 15.46 30.73 -20.52
CA ILE A 95 16.71 30.43 -21.23
C ILE A 95 17.19 29.04 -20.79
N GLY A 96 17.57 28.19 -21.74
CA GLY A 96 18.20 26.90 -21.46
C GLY A 96 17.24 25.71 -21.23
N ASN A 97 15.92 25.93 -21.10
CA ASN A 97 14.89 24.87 -21.03
C ASN A 97 15.16 23.74 -20.02
N ASN A 98 15.86 24.03 -18.92
CA ASN A 98 16.23 23.02 -17.95
C ASN A 98 15.97 23.50 -16.51
N ALA A 99 14.79 23.16 -15.98
CA ALA A 99 14.37 23.47 -14.62
C ALA A 99 15.28 22.87 -13.52
N PHE A 100 16.17 21.93 -13.90
CA PHE A 100 17.12 21.29 -13.02
C PHE A 100 18.57 21.74 -13.24
N ALA A 101 18.86 22.55 -14.28
CA ALA A 101 20.19 23.10 -14.54
C ALA A 101 20.61 24.19 -13.54
N GLU A 102 21.90 24.53 -13.60
CA GLU A 102 22.57 25.57 -12.84
C GLU A 102 22.15 26.98 -13.34
N ALA A 103 22.45 28.06 -12.60
CA ALA A 103 21.92 29.41 -12.85
C ALA A 103 22.38 30.02 -14.17
N ILE A 104 21.78 31.13 -14.58
CA ILE A 104 22.09 31.83 -15.83
C ILE A 104 22.69 33.19 -15.47
N SER A 105 23.84 33.50 -16.07
CA SER A 105 24.48 34.80 -15.98
C SER A 105 24.93 35.22 -17.37
N ASN A 106 24.62 36.45 -17.79
CA ASN A 106 24.93 36.98 -19.12
C ASN A 106 24.46 36.06 -20.28
N GLY A 107 23.31 35.41 -20.14
CA GLY A 107 22.76 34.51 -21.15
C GLY A 107 23.44 33.14 -21.26
N GLN A 108 24.37 32.81 -20.35
CA GLN A 108 25.05 31.52 -20.30
C GLN A 108 24.78 30.79 -18.98
N VAL A 109 24.75 29.46 -19.03
CA VAL A 109 24.63 28.61 -17.84
C VAL A 109 25.94 28.69 -17.04
N VAL A 110 25.86 29.14 -15.80
CA VAL A 110 26.97 29.24 -14.85
C VAL A 110 26.79 28.23 -13.72
N ARG A 111 27.91 27.73 -13.18
CA ARG A 111 27.97 26.63 -12.19
C ARG A 111 27.44 26.97 -10.78
N ARG A 112 26.72 28.09 -10.64
CA ARG A 112 26.13 28.55 -9.38
C ARG A 112 24.64 28.29 -9.45
N MET A 113 24.01 27.74 -8.42
CA MET A 113 22.54 27.54 -8.43
C MET A 113 21.79 28.80 -8.00
N TYR A 114 20.63 29.05 -8.60
CA TYR A 114 19.66 30.02 -8.07
C TYR A 114 19.21 29.60 -6.67
N HIS A 115 19.06 30.58 -5.77
CA HIS A 115 18.72 30.35 -4.37
C HIS A 115 17.21 30.40 -4.11
N SER A 116 16.40 30.78 -5.11
CA SER A 116 14.93 30.77 -5.08
C SER A 116 14.34 29.90 -6.20
N ASP A 117 13.25 29.16 -5.92
CA ASP A 117 12.61 28.32 -6.95
C ASP A 117 11.86 29.17 -7.97
N THR A 118 11.32 30.31 -7.56
CA THR A 118 10.64 31.25 -8.45
C THR A 118 11.59 31.78 -9.51
N ALA A 119 12.74 32.31 -9.10
CA ALA A 119 13.79 32.78 -9.99
C ALA A 119 14.34 31.64 -10.85
N LYS A 120 14.58 30.46 -10.25
CA LYS A 120 15.06 29.28 -10.98
C LYS A 120 14.09 28.85 -12.08
N LEU A 121 12.81 28.71 -11.76
CA LEU A 121 11.78 28.32 -12.72
C LEU A 121 11.60 29.39 -13.79
N TYR A 122 11.54 30.65 -13.41
CA TYR A 122 11.43 31.74 -14.36
C TYR A 122 12.61 31.75 -15.35
N HIS A 123 13.85 31.74 -14.87
CA HIS A 123 15.00 31.81 -15.78
C HIS A 123 15.17 30.55 -16.65
N SER A 124 14.65 29.39 -16.22
CA SER A 124 14.79 28.13 -16.97
C SER A 124 13.64 27.83 -17.92
N VAL A 125 12.40 28.09 -17.52
CA VAL A 125 11.16 27.70 -18.24
C VAL A 125 10.17 28.87 -18.38
N GLY A 126 10.58 30.09 -18.01
CA GLY A 126 9.83 31.32 -18.21
C GLY A 126 8.58 31.46 -17.36
N LEU A 127 7.78 32.48 -17.68
CA LEU A 127 6.48 32.70 -17.07
C LEU A 127 5.52 31.52 -17.27
N PHE A 128 5.60 30.81 -18.39
CA PHE A 128 4.77 29.62 -18.62
C PHE A 128 5.05 28.51 -17.61
N GLY A 129 6.32 28.20 -17.36
CA GLY A 129 6.68 27.20 -16.37
C GLY A 129 6.37 27.63 -14.95
N LEU A 130 6.56 28.91 -14.62
CA LEU A 130 6.16 29.47 -13.32
C LEU A 130 4.64 29.40 -13.12
N PHE A 131 3.86 29.74 -14.15
CA PHE A 131 2.39 29.61 -14.14
C PHE A 131 1.96 28.16 -13.94
N PHE A 132 2.54 27.23 -14.69
CA PHE A 132 2.23 25.81 -14.56
C PHE A 132 2.56 25.31 -13.15
N TYR A 133 3.69 25.69 -12.60
CA TYR A 133 4.10 25.35 -11.24
C TYR A 133 3.09 25.82 -10.19
N PHE A 134 2.67 27.09 -10.23
CA PHE A 134 1.66 27.61 -9.30
C PHE A 134 0.25 27.06 -9.57
N SER A 135 -0.06 26.67 -10.81
CA SER A 135 -1.35 26.05 -11.14
C SER A 135 -1.57 24.74 -10.38
N ILE A 136 -0.51 23.96 -10.12
CA ILE A 136 -0.58 22.73 -9.31
C ILE A 136 -1.09 23.06 -7.89
N TYR A 137 -0.54 24.11 -7.27
CA TYR A 137 -0.97 24.56 -5.95
C TYR A 137 -2.41 25.05 -5.95
N LEU A 138 -2.84 25.76 -7.00
CA LEU A 138 -4.22 26.22 -7.16
C LEU A 138 -5.21 25.04 -7.32
N ILE A 139 -4.85 24.03 -8.11
CA ILE A 139 -5.65 22.81 -8.29
C ILE A 139 -5.75 22.06 -6.95
N LEU A 140 -4.64 21.89 -6.23
CA LEU A 140 -4.65 21.25 -4.93
C LEU A 140 -5.48 22.04 -3.92
N LEU A 141 -5.35 23.36 -3.86
CA LEU A 141 -6.17 24.22 -3.02
C LEU A 141 -7.66 24.02 -3.33
N LYS A 142 -8.04 24.02 -4.60
CA LYS A 142 -9.42 23.79 -5.05
C LYS A 142 -9.93 22.43 -4.58
N GLU A 143 -9.14 21.37 -4.71
CA GLU A 143 -9.51 20.02 -4.26
C GLU A 143 -9.63 19.92 -2.73
N ILE A 144 -8.74 20.57 -1.98
CA ILE A 144 -8.79 20.60 -0.51
C ILE A 144 -10.01 21.40 -0.03
N LEU A 145 -10.33 22.53 -0.66
CA LEU A 145 -11.49 23.35 -0.29
C LEU A 145 -12.82 22.64 -0.57
N LYS A 146 -12.90 21.79 -1.60
CA LYS A 146 -14.06 20.93 -1.90
C LYS A 146 -14.35 19.87 -0.83
N ILE A 147 -13.41 19.58 0.09
CA ILE A 147 -13.64 18.64 1.18
C ILE A 147 -14.78 19.16 2.07
N ARG A 148 -15.87 18.38 2.18
CA ARG A 148 -17.03 18.67 3.03
C ARG A 148 -16.59 18.73 4.50
N ASN A 149 -17.11 19.74 5.23
CA ASN A 149 -16.87 19.92 6.65
C ASN A 149 -17.71 18.95 7.51
N VAL A 150 -17.41 17.65 7.42
CA VAL A 150 -17.92 16.61 8.33
C VAL A 150 -16.91 16.41 9.46
N LYS A 151 -17.34 16.04 10.67
CA LYS A 151 -16.51 15.97 11.88
C LYS A 151 -15.18 15.22 11.67
N ASN A 152 -15.19 14.09 10.95
CA ASN A 152 -14.00 13.29 10.66
C ASN A 152 -13.14 13.85 9.50
N ASN A 153 -13.73 14.60 8.57
CA ASN A 153 -13.02 15.13 7.40
C ASN A 153 -12.32 16.46 7.66
N ASN A 154 -12.71 17.18 8.71
CA ASN A 154 -12.13 18.47 9.03
C ASN A 154 -10.63 18.36 9.36
N HIS A 155 -10.22 17.28 10.04
CA HIS A 155 -8.82 17.03 10.38
C HIS A 155 -7.94 16.85 9.13
N PHE A 156 -8.41 16.07 8.15
CA PHE A 156 -7.70 15.86 6.89
C PHE A 156 -7.60 17.15 6.07
N LYS A 157 -8.68 17.93 6.01
CA LYS A 157 -8.69 19.24 5.34
C LYS A 157 -7.67 20.20 5.94
N ILE A 158 -7.63 20.31 7.27
CA ILE A 158 -6.71 21.18 8.00
C ILE A 158 -5.26 20.75 7.78
N ALA A 159 -4.97 19.44 7.86
CA ALA A 159 -3.63 18.91 7.63
C ALA A 159 -3.16 19.17 6.19
N ALA A 160 -4.03 18.94 5.19
CA ALA A 160 -3.73 19.21 3.79
C ALA A 160 -3.47 20.69 3.51
N LEU A 161 -4.27 21.60 4.09
CA LEU A 161 -4.02 23.05 4.01
C LEU A 161 -2.68 23.44 4.66
N GLY A 162 -2.34 22.83 5.81
CA GLY A 162 -1.08 23.08 6.50
C GLY A 162 0.12 22.73 5.62
N LEU A 163 0.10 21.53 5.03
CA LEU A 163 1.15 21.09 4.11
C LEU A 163 1.21 21.97 2.85
N LEU A 164 0.06 22.36 2.29
CA LEU A 164 0.00 23.23 1.12
C LEU A 164 0.68 24.58 1.38
N PHE A 165 0.37 25.23 2.51
CA PHE A 165 0.95 26.52 2.88
C PHE A 165 2.44 26.43 3.19
N ILE A 166 2.88 25.37 3.88
CA ILE A 166 4.31 25.09 4.06
C ILE A 166 5.00 24.99 2.69
N GLN A 167 4.44 24.21 1.78
CA GLN A 167 5.04 24.00 0.46
C GLN A 167 5.07 25.29 -0.37
N LEU A 168 4.00 26.10 -0.36
CA LEU A 168 3.98 27.39 -1.03
C LEU A 168 5.07 28.32 -0.49
N PHE A 169 5.20 28.40 0.84
CA PHE A 169 6.21 29.26 1.49
C PHE A 169 7.65 28.79 1.25
N VAL A 170 7.89 27.48 1.29
CA VAL A 170 9.20 26.89 1.01
C VAL A 170 9.62 27.16 -0.45
N SER A 171 8.65 27.17 -1.37
CA SER A 171 8.91 27.44 -2.80
C SER A 171 9.41 28.87 -3.05
N LEU A 172 8.98 29.84 -2.26
CA LEU A 172 9.49 31.22 -2.34
C LEU A 172 10.94 31.36 -1.83
N ASN A 173 11.45 30.36 -1.10
CA ASN A 173 12.76 30.41 -0.43
C ASN A 173 13.79 29.42 -1.00
N GLY A 174 13.47 28.72 -2.10
CA GLY A 174 14.34 27.79 -2.82
C GLY A 174 14.41 26.38 -2.22
N SER A 175 14.00 25.37 -3.00
CA SER A 175 13.94 23.94 -2.62
C SER A 175 13.41 22.98 -3.71
N ILE A 176 13.27 23.35 -4.98
CA ILE A 176 12.67 22.46 -6.00
C ILE A 176 13.53 21.20 -6.22
N THR A 177 14.81 21.30 -5.86
CA THR A 177 15.77 20.19 -5.84
C THR A 177 15.64 19.28 -4.63
N ILE A 178 14.89 19.65 -3.58
CA ILE A 178 14.60 18.79 -2.42
C ILE A 178 13.39 17.91 -2.74
N ILE A 179 13.57 17.05 -3.75
CA ILE A 179 12.54 16.17 -4.30
C ILE A 179 11.92 15.32 -3.18
N THR A 180 12.74 14.75 -2.29
CA THR A 180 12.27 13.87 -1.20
C THR A 180 11.23 14.53 -0.29
N PHE A 181 11.48 15.77 0.15
CA PHE A 181 10.55 16.49 1.04
C PHE A 181 9.24 16.87 0.33
N ARG A 182 9.33 17.28 -0.94
CA ARG A 182 8.18 17.67 -1.76
C ARG A 182 7.31 16.47 -2.11
N THR A 183 7.91 15.37 -2.55
CA THR A 183 7.20 14.13 -2.88
C THR A 183 6.41 13.62 -1.68
N VAL A 184 7.04 13.56 -0.50
CA VAL A 184 6.37 13.15 0.74
C VAL A 184 5.20 14.08 1.08
N SER A 185 5.38 15.40 0.94
CA SER A 185 4.32 16.37 1.23
C SER A 185 3.14 16.25 0.26
N PHE A 186 3.39 16.07 -1.04
CA PHE A 186 2.33 15.86 -2.03
C PHE A 186 1.62 14.53 -1.84
N LEU A 187 2.33 13.46 -1.48
CA LEU A 187 1.76 12.17 -1.14
C LEU A 187 0.79 12.29 0.04
N PHE A 188 1.21 12.92 1.15
CA PHE A 188 0.34 13.12 2.30
C PHE A 188 -0.87 14.00 1.99
N MET A 189 -0.70 15.08 1.22
CA MET A 189 -1.84 15.89 0.76
C MET A 189 -2.82 15.06 -0.07
N GLY A 190 -2.32 14.24 -1.01
CA GLY A 190 -3.13 13.34 -1.82
C GLY A 190 -3.88 12.32 -0.96
N ALA A 191 -3.21 11.70 0.00
CA ALA A 191 -3.79 10.76 0.95
C ALA A 191 -4.91 11.43 1.77
N PHE A 192 -4.68 12.61 2.33
CA PHE A 192 -5.69 13.35 3.10
C PHE A 192 -6.93 13.69 2.26
N ILE A 193 -6.74 14.14 1.01
CA ILE A 193 -7.84 14.39 0.07
C ILE A 193 -8.58 13.08 -0.24
N GLY A 194 -7.86 11.99 -0.48
CA GLY A 194 -8.39 10.66 -0.78
C GLY A 194 -9.25 10.11 0.37
N PHE A 195 -8.71 10.09 1.59
CA PHE A 195 -9.43 9.64 2.79
C PHE A 195 -10.68 10.50 3.05
N ALA A 196 -10.59 11.82 2.91
CA ALA A 196 -11.74 12.69 3.08
C ALA A 196 -12.85 12.41 2.04
N LYS A 197 -12.48 12.12 0.78
CA LYS A 197 -13.42 11.73 -0.28
C LYS A 197 -14.03 10.34 -0.02
N ALA A 198 -13.22 9.37 0.42
CA ALA A 198 -13.67 8.01 0.74
C ALA A 198 -14.69 8.02 1.90
N ASN A 199 -14.40 8.73 2.98
CA ASN A 199 -15.34 8.92 4.10
C ASN A 199 -16.65 9.58 3.66
N THR A 200 -16.60 10.45 2.66
CA THR A 200 -17.80 11.08 2.10
C THR A 200 -18.60 10.12 1.22
N LYS A 201 -17.94 9.16 0.53
CA LYS A 201 -18.57 8.09 -0.25
C LYS A 201 -19.18 7.00 0.62
N MET A 202 -18.54 6.63 1.74
CA MET A 202 -19.12 5.65 2.70
C MET A 202 -20.44 6.13 3.31
N LEU A 203 -20.63 7.46 3.46
CA LEU A 203 -21.91 8.06 3.86
C LEU A 203 -22.95 8.12 2.73
N LYS A 204 -22.62 7.61 1.54
CA LYS A 204 -23.35 7.78 0.28
C LYS A 204 -23.53 6.48 -0.51
N HIS A 205 -23.44 5.32 0.12
CA HIS A 205 -23.99 4.11 -0.50
C HIS A 205 -25.52 4.18 -0.47
N GLU A 206 -26.06 5.01 -1.38
CA GLU A 206 -27.30 4.69 -2.07
C GLU A 206 -27.01 3.43 -2.90
N ALA A 207 -27.90 2.45 -2.79
CA ALA A 207 -27.89 1.22 -3.56
C ALA A 207 -27.61 1.53 -5.04
N PHE A 208 -26.58 0.90 -5.59
CA PHE A 208 -26.40 0.90 -7.03
C PHE A 208 -27.53 0.06 -7.63
N PRO A 209 -28.35 0.59 -8.54
CA PRO A 209 -29.27 -0.25 -9.29
C PRO A 209 -28.44 -1.08 -10.27
N VAL A 210 -28.24 -2.35 -9.94
CA VAL A 210 -27.76 -3.35 -10.90
C VAL A 210 -28.97 -3.71 -11.77
N ASN A 211 -28.89 -3.42 -13.06
CA ASN A 211 -29.81 -4.01 -14.03
C ASN A 211 -29.52 -5.50 -14.11
N ILE A 212 -30.46 -6.30 -13.60
CA ILE A 212 -30.40 -7.76 -13.54
C ILE A 212 -30.82 -8.33 -14.91
N PRO A 213 -29.96 -9.10 -15.61
CA PRO A 213 -30.46 -10.10 -16.53
C PRO A 213 -31.07 -11.24 -15.69
N HIS A 214 -32.36 -11.48 -15.87
CA HIS A 214 -33.02 -12.68 -15.35
C HIS A 214 -32.45 -13.94 -16.04
N ASN A 215 -32.45 -15.03 -15.26
CA ASN A 215 -32.03 -16.40 -15.57
C ASN A 215 -30.53 -16.71 -15.38
N ASP A 216 -30.22 -17.43 -14.31
CA ASP A 216 -29.95 -18.88 -14.43
C ASP A 216 -29.94 -19.53 -13.03
N GLU A 217 -30.86 -20.47 -12.80
CA GLU A 217 -30.96 -21.28 -11.58
C GLU A 217 -30.01 -22.50 -11.55
N ASN A 218 -29.09 -22.63 -12.51
CA ASN A 218 -28.16 -23.76 -12.56
C ASN A 218 -26.72 -23.29 -12.67
N ILE A 219 -26.12 -22.90 -11.53
CA ILE A 219 -24.65 -22.89 -11.43
C ILE A 219 -24.23 -24.36 -11.27
N SER A 220 -23.81 -24.99 -12.37
CA SER A 220 -23.21 -26.32 -12.33
C SER A 220 -21.74 -26.19 -11.91
N PHE A 221 -21.42 -26.65 -10.71
CA PHE A 221 -20.04 -26.79 -10.27
C PHE A 221 -19.47 -28.12 -10.79
N ASP A 222 -18.17 -28.14 -11.08
CA ASP A 222 -17.43 -29.34 -11.50
C ASP A 222 -17.44 -30.41 -10.38
N GLU A 223 -17.17 -31.68 -10.71
CA GLU A 223 -17.27 -32.83 -9.77
C GLU A 223 -16.32 -32.73 -8.54
N ASN A 224 -15.38 -31.79 -8.56
CA ASN A 224 -14.37 -31.58 -7.51
C ASN A 224 -14.85 -30.74 -6.32
N PHE A 225 -16.11 -30.27 -6.32
CA PHE A 225 -16.67 -29.44 -5.26
C PHE A 225 -17.72 -30.19 -4.43
N SER A 226 -17.61 -30.05 -3.12
CA SER A 226 -18.62 -30.47 -2.14
C SER A 226 -19.50 -29.28 -1.74
N LYS A 227 -20.74 -29.58 -1.35
CA LYS A 227 -21.76 -28.59 -0.96
C LYS A 227 -22.21 -28.84 0.48
N ILE A 228 -22.23 -27.80 1.30
CA ILE A 228 -22.84 -27.79 2.63
C ILE A 228 -24.00 -26.79 2.61
N GLU A 229 -25.14 -27.19 3.14
CA GLU A 229 -26.31 -26.35 3.34
C GLU A 229 -26.41 -25.95 4.81
N ILE A 230 -26.45 -24.65 5.07
CA ILE A 230 -26.57 -24.08 6.42
C ILE A 230 -27.79 -23.17 6.42
N ASP A 231 -28.90 -23.64 7.01
CA ASP A 231 -30.18 -22.94 6.98
C ASP A 231 -30.61 -22.60 5.53
N GLU A 232 -30.57 -21.32 5.14
CA GLU A 232 -30.90 -20.83 3.79
C GLU A 232 -29.65 -20.55 2.92
N TYR A 233 -28.46 -20.83 3.45
CA TYR A 233 -27.17 -20.56 2.83
C TYR A 233 -26.56 -21.84 2.25
N PHE A 234 -25.81 -21.68 1.16
CA PHE A 234 -25.05 -22.76 0.55
C PHE A 234 -23.58 -22.41 0.54
N LEU A 235 -22.75 -23.30 1.10
CA LEU A 235 -21.30 -23.22 0.98
C LEU A 235 -20.82 -24.31 0.02
N TRP A 236 -20.00 -23.90 -0.94
CA TRP A 236 -19.30 -24.81 -1.84
C TRP A 236 -17.81 -24.77 -1.54
N TYR A 237 -17.16 -25.93 -1.48
CA TYR A 237 -15.73 -26.03 -1.18
C TYR A 237 -15.10 -27.16 -1.99
N LYS A 238 -13.80 -27.06 -2.32
CA LYS A 238 -13.09 -28.15 -3.00
C LYS A 238 -12.94 -29.33 -2.04
N SER A 239 -13.26 -30.53 -2.50
CA SER A 239 -13.34 -31.74 -1.65
C SER A 239 -12.01 -32.15 -1.01
N ASN A 240 -10.87 -31.70 -1.54
CA ASN A 240 -9.53 -32.12 -1.12
C ASN A 240 -8.73 -31.02 -0.39
N ILE A 241 -9.40 -30.11 0.33
CA ILE A 241 -8.73 -29.04 1.08
C ILE A 241 -8.14 -29.58 2.39
N ILE A 242 -6.84 -29.39 2.59
CA ILE A 242 -6.14 -29.71 3.85
C ILE A 242 -6.55 -28.70 4.93
N ASN A 243 -6.64 -29.13 6.19
CA ASN A 243 -7.06 -28.30 7.33
C ASN A 243 -8.47 -27.68 7.17
N PHE A 244 -9.30 -28.32 6.34
CA PHE A 244 -10.74 -28.07 6.33
C PHE A 244 -11.39 -28.81 7.49
N TYR A 245 -12.19 -28.08 8.27
CA TYR A 245 -12.99 -28.61 9.35
C TYR A 245 -14.45 -28.33 9.05
N HIS A 246 -15.29 -29.35 9.18
CA HIS A 246 -16.74 -29.23 9.14
C HIS A 246 -17.33 -30.17 10.18
N THR A 247 -18.22 -29.63 11.03
CA THR A 247 -19.04 -30.44 11.92
C THR A 247 -20.38 -29.77 12.20
N SER A 248 -21.32 -30.58 12.66
CA SER A 248 -22.63 -30.16 13.14
C SER A 248 -22.84 -30.64 14.55
N HIS A 249 -23.11 -29.73 15.49
CA HIS A 249 -23.47 -30.10 16.86
C HIS A 249 -24.67 -29.30 17.35
N ASN A 250 -25.72 -30.00 17.82
CA ASN A 250 -27.02 -29.42 18.18
C ASN A 250 -27.58 -28.49 17.08
N GLY A 251 -27.29 -28.86 15.82
CA GLY A 251 -27.59 -28.15 14.56
C GLY A 251 -26.86 -26.82 14.36
N THR A 252 -25.88 -26.49 15.20
CA THR A 252 -24.91 -25.44 14.88
C THR A 252 -23.89 -26.05 13.93
N GLU A 253 -23.86 -25.55 12.70
CA GLU A 253 -22.88 -25.86 11.67
C GLU A 253 -21.65 -24.98 11.89
N VAL A 254 -20.48 -25.60 11.94
CA VAL A 254 -19.19 -24.91 12.04
C VAL A 254 -18.29 -25.40 10.93
N ILE A 255 -17.76 -24.45 10.17
CA ILE A 255 -16.84 -24.69 9.07
C ILE A 255 -15.62 -23.80 9.28
N ALA A 256 -14.43 -24.36 9.17
CA ALA A 256 -13.21 -23.58 9.26
C ALA A 256 -12.16 -24.09 8.26
N HIS A 257 -11.46 -23.17 7.63
CA HIS A 257 -10.14 -23.42 7.10
C HIS A 257 -9.18 -22.61 7.96
N ALA A 258 -8.31 -23.26 8.73
CA ALA A 258 -7.53 -22.59 9.76
C ALA A 258 -6.21 -23.29 10.05
N ASN A 259 -5.35 -22.62 10.82
CA ASN A 259 -4.13 -23.18 11.35
C ASN A 259 -4.37 -24.44 12.23
N PRO A 260 -3.44 -25.42 12.26
CA PRO A 260 -3.65 -26.69 12.95
C PRO A 260 -4.03 -26.57 14.43
N LYS A 261 -3.45 -25.59 15.17
CA LYS A 261 -3.81 -25.30 16.56
C LYS A 261 -5.31 -25.04 16.70
N PHE A 262 -5.86 -24.20 15.82
CA PHE A 262 -7.26 -23.82 15.87
C PHE A 262 -8.18 -25.00 15.53
N ILE A 263 -7.81 -25.83 14.56
CA ILE A 263 -8.55 -27.04 14.19
C ILE A 263 -8.54 -28.07 15.33
N HIS A 264 -7.38 -28.30 15.97
CA HIS A 264 -7.28 -29.18 17.14
C HIS A 264 -8.17 -28.69 18.29
N ASN A 265 -8.13 -27.39 18.54
CA ASN A 265 -8.99 -26.72 19.49
C ASN A 265 -10.48 -26.97 19.17
N LEU A 266 -10.93 -26.75 17.93
CA LEU A 266 -12.31 -27.04 17.53
C LEU A 266 -12.70 -28.50 17.74
N ASN A 267 -11.81 -29.45 17.43
CA ASN A 267 -12.03 -30.89 17.67
C ASN A 267 -12.20 -31.23 19.16
N SER A 268 -11.63 -30.44 20.07
CA SER A 268 -11.73 -30.66 21.51
C SER A 268 -13.02 -30.11 22.15
N LEU A 269 -13.81 -29.34 21.39
CA LEU A 269 -15.00 -28.70 21.92
C LEU A 269 -16.19 -29.66 22.00
N ASN A 270 -16.81 -29.73 23.18
CA ASN A 270 -18.07 -30.44 23.38
C ASN A 270 -19.28 -29.63 22.91
N ASN A 271 -19.16 -28.30 22.82
CA ASN A 271 -20.17 -27.39 22.26
C ASN A 271 -19.51 -26.12 21.69
N PHE A 272 -20.23 -25.36 20.86
CA PHE A 272 -19.72 -24.17 20.17
C PHE A 272 -20.12 -22.84 20.82
N GLU A 273 -20.59 -22.84 22.06
CA GLU A 273 -21.04 -21.62 22.74
C GLU A 273 -19.91 -20.59 22.90
N PHE A 274 -18.66 -21.07 23.02
CA PHE A 274 -17.47 -20.24 23.24
C PHE A 274 -16.62 -20.01 22.00
N ILE A 275 -17.08 -20.37 20.79
CA ILE A 275 -16.28 -20.31 19.57
C ILE A 275 -15.72 -18.90 19.31
N GLU A 276 -16.48 -17.86 19.65
CA GLU A 276 -16.07 -16.46 19.52
C GLU A 276 -14.88 -16.09 20.41
N SER A 277 -14.78 -16.69 21.61
CA SER A 277 -13.67 -16.45 22.53
C SER A 277 -12.34 -16.96 21.98
N TRP A 278 -12.38 -17.95 21.08
CA TRP A 278 -11.19 -18.59 20.51
C TRP A 278 -10.86 -18.04 19.13
N ALA A 279 -11.79 -17.34 18.49
CA ALA A 279 -11.60 -16.86 17.14
C ALA A 279 -10.58 -15.69 17.01
N GLU A 280 -9.92 -15.30 18.10
CA GLU A 280 -8.68 -14.49 18.05
C GLU A 280 -7.42 -15.35 17.83
N ASP A 281 -7.47 -16.65 18.13
CA ASP A 281 -6.42 -17.63 17.79
C ASP A 281 -6.47 -18.07 16.32
N LEU A 282 -7.53 -17.70 15.58
CA LEU A 282 -7.67 -17.99 14.17
C LEU A 282 -6.55 -17.29 13.38
N SER A 283 -5.74 -18.09 12.70
CA SER A 283 -4.66 -17.63 11.81
C SER A 283 -4.74 -18.33 10.46
N TRP A 284 -4.31 -17.63 9.41
CA TRP A 284 -4.23 -18.14 8.03
C TRP A 284 -5.54 -18.78 7.53
N GLY A 285 -6.67 -18.14 7.83
CA GLY A 285 -7.93 -18.85 7.76
C GLY A 285 -9.20 -18.05 7.92
N VAL A 286 -10.31 -18.74 7.68
CA VAL A 286 -11.68 -18.24 7.82
C VAL A 286 -12.49 -19.22 8.64
N LEU A 287 -13.31 -18.68 9.53
CA LEU A 287 -14.30 -19.41 10.31
C LEU A 287 -15.71 -19.00 9.87
N ILE A 288 -16.57 -19.97 9.60
CA ILE A 288 -17.97 -19.79 9.21
C ILE A 288 -18.84 -20.61 10.15
N TYR A 289 -19.87 -20.02 10.73
CA TYR A 289 -20.83 -20.76 11.54
C TYR A 289 -22.20 -20.07 11.58
N ASN A 290 -23.26 -20.82 11.88
CA ASN A 290 -24.58 -20.24 12.13
C ASN A 290 -24.78 -19.84 13.59
N ASP A 291 -25.10 -18.57 13.83
CA ASP A 291 -25.53 -18.06 15.12
C ASP A 291 -27.05 -18.23 15.23
N LYS A 292 -27.46 -19.38 15.79
CA LYS A 292 -28.88 -19.75 15.96
C LYS A 292 -29.68 -18.74 16.76
N ASN A 293 -29.08 -18.18 17.82
CA ASN A 293 -29.75 -17.23 18.71
C ASN A 293 -30.16 -15.96 17.94
N LYS A 294 -29.32 -15.52 17.01
CA LYS A 294 -29.57 -14.32 16.19
C LYS A 294 -30.09 -14.61 14.78
N LYS A 295 -30.23 -15.89 14.42
CA LYS A 295 -30.64 -16.38 13.08
C LYS A 295 -29.85 -15.70 11.96
N ARG A 296 -28.53 -15.87 12.00
CA ARG A 296 -27.60 -15.25 11.05
C ARG A 296 -26.40 -16.16 10.82
N LEU A 297 -25.81 -16.06 9.64
CA LEU A 297 -24.50 -16.64 9.36
C LEU A 297 -23.40 -15.67 9.82
N VAL A 298 -22.34 -16.20 10.41
CA VAL A 298 -21.17 -15.44 10.84
C VAL A 298 -19.96 -15.96 10.10
N ILE A 299 -19.22 -15.05 9.46
CA ILE A 299 -17.99 -15.34 8.72
C ILE A 299 -16.91 -14.45 9.30
N LYS A 300 -15.83 -15.04 9.80
CA LYS A 300 -14.75 -14.32 10.46
C LYS A 300 -13.43 -14.63 9.76
N ASN A 301 -12.71 -13.57 9.38
CA ASN A 301 -11.41 -13.67 8.75
C ASN A 301 -10.30 -13.52 9.80
N ASP A 302 -9.16 -14.17 9.57
CA ASP A 302 -8.02 -14.09 10.48
C ASP A 302 -7.48 -12.65 10.63
N ILE A 303 -6.68 -12.42 11.68
CA ILE A 303 -6.18 -11.09 12.02
C ILE A 303 -5.35 -10.45 10.91
N TYR A 304 -4.65 -11.24 10.09
CA TYR A 304 -3.82 -10.77 8.99
C TYR A 304 -4.57 -10.80 7.64
N GLY A 305 -5.64 -11.60 7.53
CA GLY A 305 -6.37 -11.82 6.29
C GLY A 305 -5.49 -12.42 5.19
N ILE A 306 -4.48 -13.21 5.57
CA ILE A 306 -3.52 -13.83 4.63
C ILE A 306 -4.25 -14.81 3.73
N TYR A 307 -5.19 -15.57 4.28
CA TYR A 307 -6.03 -16.45 3.49
C TYR A 307 -6.97 -15.63 2.61
N PRO A 308 -6.88 -15.75 1.27
CA PRO A 308 -7.73 -15.00 0.38
C PRO A 308 -9.18 -15.50 0.52
N PHE A 309 -10.07 -14.58 0.89
CA PHE A 309 -11.49 -14.86 0.93
C PHE A 309 -12.23 -13.68 0.35
N TYR A 310 -13.18 -13.95 -0.53
CA TYR A 310 -13.87 -12.96 -1.34
C TYR A 310 -15.36 -13.11 -1.18
N PHE A 311 -16.07 -12.03 -1.48
CA PHE A 311 -17.52 -12.05 -1.57
C PHE A 311 -18.01 -11.15 -2.70
N SER A 312 -19.19 -11.47 -3.21
CA SER A 312 -19.89 -10.66 -4.20
C SER A 312 -21.39 -10.76 -4.02
N GLU A 313 -22.11 -9.73 -4.44
CA GLU A 313 -23.58 -9.70 -4.43
C GLU A 313 -24.09 -9.83 -5.86
N LEU A 314 -25.01 -10.78 -6.09
CA LEU A 314 -25.64 -11.01 -7.38
C LEU A 314 -27.10 -11.41 -7.17
N ASN A 315 -28.02 -10.70 -7.81
CA ASN A 315 -29.47 -10.97 -7.76
C ASN A 315 -30.04 -11.09 -6.34
N GLY A 316 -29.59 -10.22 -5.42
CA GLY A 316 -30.01 -10.24 -4.01
C GLY A 316 -29.47 -11.42 -3.20
N LYS A 317 -28.52 -12.19 -3.75
CA LYS A 317 -27.80 -13.26 -3.05
C LYS A 317 -26.35 -12.85 -2.84
N ILE A 318 -25.77 -13.31 -1.74
CA ILE A 318 -24.38 -13.07 -1.40
C ILE A 318 -23.60 -14.37 -1.59
N TYR A 319 -22.52 -14.29 -2.35
CA TYR A 319 -21.64 -15.41 -2.65
C TYR A 319 -20.32 -15.18 -1.94
N PHE A 320 -19.80 -16.21 -1.26
CA PHE A 320 -18.50 -16.20 -0.61
C PHE A 320 -17.63 -17.29 -1.22
N SER A 321 -16.35 -16.99 -1.45
CA SER A 321 -15.42 -17.93 -2.06
C SER A 321 -13.97 -17.54 -1.77
N ASN A 322 -13.11 -18.52 -1.52
CA ASN A 322 -11.67 -18.35 -1.61
C ASN A 322 -11.16 -18.46 -3.06
N ASP A 323 -11.96 -19.04 -3.96
CA ASP A 323 -11.72 -19.14 -5.39
C ASP A 323 -12.30 -17.89 -6.07
N PHE A 324 -11.42 -17.00 -6.51
CA PHE A 324 -11.81 -15.73 -7.11
C PHE A 324 -12.43 -15.92 -8.50
N ASP A 325 -11.91 -16.87 -9.29
CA ASP A 325 -12.38 -17.15 -10.65
C ASP A 325 -13.80 -17.71 -10.64
N LEU A 326 -14.14 -18.47 -9.61
CA LEU A 326 -15.52 -18.89 -9.38
C LEU A 326 -16.47 -17.70 -9.29
N LEU A 327 -16.11 -16.68 -8.50
CA LEU A 327 -16.92 -15.46 -8.40
C LEU A 327 -16.94 -14.71 -9.73
N VAL A 328 -15.83 -14.63 -10.43
CA VAL A 328 -15.77 -14.00 -11.76
C VAL A 328 -16.74 -14.67 -12.74
N ASN A 329 -16.79 -16.01 -12.74
CA ASN A 329 -17.59 -16.78 -13.69
C ASN A 329 -19.10 -16.73 -13.44
N ILE A 330 -19.54 -16.49 -12.19
CA ILE A 330 -20.99 -16.33 -11.90
C ILE A 330 -21.50 -14.94 -12.32
N HIS A 331 -20.63 -13.96 -12.54
CA HIS A 331 -21.01 -12.61 -12.96
C HIS A 331 -21.04 -12.47 -14.49
N ARG A 332 -22.14 -11.94 -15.02
CA ARG A 332 -22.25 -11.50 -16.43
C ARG A 332 -22.17 -9.97 -16.48
N GLY A 333 -20.96 -9.42 -16.60
CA GLY A 333 -20.77 -7.97 -16.78
C GLY A 333 -19.95 -7.28 -15.70
N LEU A 334 -18.83 -7.90 -15.29
CA LEU A 334 -17.88 -7.28 -14.36
C LEU A 334 -17.31 -5.97 -14.91
N THR A 335 -17.06 -5.02 -14.01
CA THR A 335 -16.46 -3.72 -14.35
C THR A 335 -15.12 -3.53 -13.63
N ILE A 336 -14.16 -2.90 -14.31
CA ILE A 336 -12.81 -2.69 -13.76
C ILE A 336 -12.82 -1.64 -12.65
N ASN A 337 -12.15 -1.97 -11.54
CA ASN A 337 -11.87 -1.04 -10.46
C ASN A 337 -10.57 -0.27 -10.72
N ASN A 338 -10.68 0.93 -11.29
CA ASN A 338 -9.53 1.77 -11.61
C ASN A 338 -8.67 2.13 -10.37
N PHE A 339 -9.24 2.15 -9.16
CA PHE A 339 -8.45 2.37 -7.95
C PHE A 339 -7.62 1.15 -7.58
N ALA A 340 -8.15 -0.07 -7.74
CA ALA A 340 -7.38 -1.29 -7.53
C ALA A 340 -6.22 -1.39 -8.53
N ILE A 341 -6.45 -1.00 -9.79
CA ILE A 341 -5.38 -0.91 -10.80
C ILE A 341 -4.30 0.08 -10.36
N ALA A 342 -4.69 1.27 -9.88
CA ALA A 342 -3.73 2.24 -9.35
C ALA A 342 -2.97 1.71 -8.13
N ASP A 343 -3.65 1.02 -7.21
CA ASP A 343 -3.04 0.40 -6.04
C ASP A 343 -1.99 -0.64 -6.46
N ILE A 344 -2.31 -1.50 -7.43
CA ILE A 344 -1.37 -2.48 -7.99
C ILE A 344 -0.13 -1.77 -8.56
N PHE A 345 -0.29 -0.68 -9.32
CA PHE A 345 0.85 0.04 -9.87
C PHE A 345 1.73 0.72 -8.81
N LEU A 346 1.11 1.20 -7.73
CA LEU A 346 1.80 1.93 -6.68
C LEU A 346 2.42 1.01 -5.62
N PHE A 347 1.74 -0.08 -5.29
CA PHE A 347 2.01 -0.93 -4.13
C PHE A 347 2.23 -2.41 -4.48
N ASN A 348 2.08 -2.83 -5.75
CA ASN A 348 2.06 -4.22 -6.21
C ASN A 348 0.88 -5.08 -5.68
N TYR A 349 -0.09 -4.48 -5.00
CA TYR A 349 -1.32 -5.15 -4.56
C TYR A 349 -2.48 -4.15 -4.37
N PRO A 350 -3.75 -4.57 -4.56
CA PRO A 350 -4.93 -3.79 -4.20
C PRO A 350 -5.00 -3.54 -2.69
N LEU A 351 -5.41 -2.33 -2.30
CA LEU A 351 -5.54 -2.00 -0.88
C LEU A 351 -6.89 -2.42 -0.31
N LEU A 352 -6.87 -2.89 0.96
CA LEU A 352 -8.05 -3.22 1.76
C LEU A 352 -8.91 -4.31 1.10
N ASN A 353 -10.21 -4.07 0.94
CA ASN A 353 -11.16 -4.99 0.33
C ASN A 353 -11.20 -4.95 -1.20
N ARG A 354 -10.36 -4.12 -1.87
CA ARG A 354 -10.45 -3.96 -3.32
C ARG A 354 -9.97 -5.20 -4.04
N THR A 355 -10.60 -5.43 -5.20
CA THR A 355 -10.14 -6.38 -6.22
C THR A 355 -10.09 -5.66 -7.54
N ILE A 356 -9.56 -6.31 -8.59
CA ILE A 356 -9.56 -5.76 -9.95
C ILE A 356 -10.98 -5.48 -10.49
N PHE A 357 -12.02 -6.07 -9.89
CA PHE A 357 -13.42 -5.86 -10.24
C PHE A 357 -14.18 -5.05 -9.17
N ASN A 358 -15.18 -4.28 -9.57
CA ASN A 358 -15.99 -3.51 -8.62
C ASN A 358 -17.01 -4.39 -7.89
N GLU A 359 -17.44 -5.48 -8.52
CA GLU A 359 -18.52 -6.37 -8.05
C GLU A 359 -18.00 -7.43 -7.05
N ILE A 360 -16.70 -7.66 -7.02
CA ILE A 360 -16.06 -8.65 -6.14
C ILE A 360 -15.20 -7.91 -5.13
N SER A 361 -15.41 -8.20 -3.85
CA SER A 361 -14.65 -7.62 -2.74
C SER A 361 -13.88 -8.70 -1.99
N ARG A 362 -12.66 -8.39 -1.55
CA ARG A 362 -11.92 -9.22 -0.59
C ARG A 362 -12.47 -8.97 0.81
N VAL A 363 -12.66 -10.03 1.59
CA VAL A 363 -12.95 -9.92 3.02
C VAL A 363 -11.72 -9.38 3.71
N GLU A 364 -11.86 -8.25 4.42
CA GLU A 364 -10.72 -7.58 5.05
C GLU A 364 -10.15 -8.41 6.20
N SER A 365 -8.87 -8.18 6.50
CA SER A 365 -8.21 -8.70 7.69
C SER A 365 -8.95 -8.29 8.96
N PHE A 366 -8.99 -9.18 9.94
CA PHE A 366 -9.58 -8.94 11.26
C PHE A 366 -11.01 -8.40 11.22
N SER A 367 -11.81 -8.94 10.30
CA SER A 367 -13.20 -8.56 10.11
C SER A 367 -14.15 -9.73 10.30
N THR A 368 -15.38 -9.40 10.70
CA THR A 368 -16.49 -10.34 10.82
C THR A 368 -17.64 -9.86 9.96
N ILE A 369 -18.13 -10.73 9.07
CA ILE A 369 -19.32 -10.51 8.26
C ILE A 369 -20.47 -11.26 8.92
N PHE A 370 -21.57 -10.53 9.14
CA PHE A 370 -22.82 -11.06 9.64
C PHE A 370 -23.85 -11.02 8.51
N VAL A 371 -24.39 -12.18 8.14
CA VAL A 371 -25.35 -12.30 7.02
C VAL A 371 -26.70 -12.75 7.56
N LYS A 372 -27.77 -12.09 7.12
CA LYS A 372 -29.15 -12.43 7.47
C LYS A 372 -30.06 -12.20 6.26
N GLY A 373 -30.56 -13.27 5.66
CA GLY A 373 -31.23 -13.24 4.38
C GLY A 373 -30.29 -12.68 3.29
N SER A 374 -30.75 -11.65 2.59
CA SER A 374 -29.98 -10.91 1.58
C SER A 374 -29.12 -9.79 2.16
N ASP A 375 -29.30 -9.44 3.44
CA ASP A 375 -28.58 -8.34 4.08
C ASP A 375 -27.29 -8.83 4.74
N TYR A 376 -26.27 -7.97 4.73
CA TYR A 376 -25.05 -8.22 5.48
C TYR A 376 -24.49 -6.96 6.13
N TYR A 377 -23.75 -7.18 7.21
CA TYR A 377 -23.01 -6.15 7.93
C TYR A 377 -21.58 -6.63 8.19
N ILE A 378 -20.61 -5.75 7.96
CA ILE A 378 -19.19 -6.03 8.20
C ILE A 378 -18.72 -5.24 9.41
N GLU A 379 -18.32 -5.95 10.45
CA GLU A 379 -17.58 -5.39 11.58
C GLU A 379 -16.08 -5.53 11.35
N ARG A 380 -15.34 -4.45 11.59
CA ARG A 380 -13.87 -4.44 11.45
C ARG A 380 -13.25 -4.08 12.77
N LYS A 381 -12.30 -4.90 13.22
CA LYS A 381 -11.48 -4.57 14.38
C LYS A 381 -10.20 -3.87 13.93
N ASP A 382 -9.74 -2.93 14.74
CA ASP A 382 -8.51 -2.20 14.48
C ASP A 382 -7.30 -3.07 14.88
N ILE A 383 -6.65 -3.64 13.86
CA ILE A 383 -5.47 -4.49 14.03
C ILE A 383 -4.33 -3.75 14.76
N LEU A 384 -4.19 -2.44 14.55
CA LEU A 384 -3.12 -1.69 15.21
C LEU A 384 -3.42 -1.57 16.71
N LYS A 385 -4.68 -1.47 17.11
CA LYS A 385 -5.03 -1.49 18.54
C LYS A 385 -4.85 -2.85 19.19
N SER A 386 -5.01 -3.96 18.45
CA SER A 386 -4.76 -5.30 18.99
C SER A 386 -3.27 -5.63 19.07
N ILE A 387 -2.48 -5.23 18.07
CA ILE A 387 -1.03 -5.49 18.03
C ILE A 387 -0.24 -4.49 18.88
N TYR A 388 -0.51 -3.18 18.76
CA TYR A 388 0.22 -2.15 19.52
C TYR A 388 -0.40 -1.92 20.90
N ASN A 389 -0.05 -2.81 21.83
CA ASN A 389 -0.29 -2.58 23.24
C ASN A 389 0.91 -1.87 23.88
N LYS A 390 0.67 -0.82 24.67
CA LYS A 390 1.73 -0.16 25.47
C LYS A 390 2.26 -1.03 26.61
N LYS A 391 1.58 -2.15 26.90
CA LYS A 391 1.98 -3.10 27.93
C LYS A 391 3.29 -3.77 27.51
N LYS A 392 4.33 -3.58 28.31
CA LYS A 392 5.57 -4.34 28.18
C LYS A 392 5.33 -5.75 28.69
N TYR A 393 5.58 -6.73 27.84
CA TYR A 393 5.59 -8.13 28.24
C TYR A 393 7.03 -8.55 28.55
N PRO A 394 7.24 -9.40 29.57
CA PRO A 394 8.50 -10.10 29.80
C PRO A 394 9.05 -10.74 28.52
N PHE A 395 10.36 -10.67 28.33
CA PHE A 395 11.03 -11.27 27.18
C PHE A 395 10.78 -12.79 27.10
N ASP A 396 10.81 -13.47 28.24
CA ASP A 396 10.58 -14.92 28.32
C ASP A 396 9.19 -15.33 27.81
N LEU A 397 8.18 -14.49 28.02
CA LEU A 397 6.83 -14.74 27.48
C LEU A 397 6.78 -14.61 25.95
N SER A 398 7.62 -13.76 25.37
CA SER A 398 7.71 -13.64 23.90
C SER A 398 8.34 -14.90 23.31
N ILE A 399 9.42 -15.39 23.94
CA ILE A 399 10.08 -16.63 23.53
C ILE A 399 9.16 -17.84 23.72
N SER A 400 8.44 -17.94 24.84
CA SER A 400 7.48 -19.04 25.04
C SER A 400 6.36 -19.01 24.02
N SER A 401 5.88 -17.82 23.64
CA SER A 401 4.83 -17.69 22.63
C SER A 401 5.27 -18.22 21.26
N ILE A 402 6.50 -17.92 20.83
CA ILE A 402 7.06 -18.44 19.57
C ILE A 402 7.18 -19.96 19.63
N LYS A 403 7.68 -20.50 20.74
CA LYS A 403 7.80 -21.96 20.96
C LYS A 403 6.45 -22.67 20.89
N ASP A 404 5.46 -22.11 21.59
CA ASP A 404 4.10 -22.66 21.62
C ASP A 404 3.46 -22.61 20.24
N ASP A 405 3.65 -21.52 19.49
CA ASP A 405 3.12 -21.38 18.15
C ASP A 405 3.72 -22.40 17.17
N VAL A 406 5.05 -22.52 17.15
CA VAL A 406 5.79 -23.50 16.33
C VAL A 406 5.32 -24.93 16.61
N LYS A 407 5.10 -25.28 17.88
CA LYS A 407 4.62 -26.62 18.26
C LYS A 407 3.18 -26.88 17.84
N ARG A 408 2.28 -25.95 18.16
CA ARG A 408 0.83 -26.18 18.01
C ARG A 408 0.34 -26.03 16.57
N ASN A 409 1.07 -25.29 15.73
CA ASN A 409 0.75 -25.15 14.31
C ASN A 409 1.52 -26.13 13.40
N CYS A 410 2.23 -27.10 13.98
CA CYS A 410 2.91 -28.15 13.24
C CYS A 410 1.99 -29.36 13.07
N ILE A 411 1.88 -29.88 11.84
CA ILE A 411 1.23 -31.16 11.55
C ILE A 411 2.24 -32.29 11.82
N PRO A 412 2.05 -33.17 12.81
CA PRO A 412 3.07 -34.11 13.27
C PRO A 412 3.63 -35.02 12.17
N GLU A 413 2.76 -35.50 11.28
CA GLU A 413 3.03 -36.50 10.24
C GLU A 413 3.87 -35.94 9.07
N LEU A 414 3.90 -34.61 8.93
CA LEU A 414 4.61 -33.97 7.83
C LEU A 414 6.08 -33.71 8.18
N LYS A 415 6.92 -33.81 7.15
CA LYS A 415 8.33 -33.37 7.20
C LYS A 415 8.40 -31.90 7.62
N LYS A 416 9.55 -31.48 8.14
CA LYS A 416 9.75 -30.14 8.69
C LYS A 416 10.90 -29.47 7.96
N HIS A 417 10.64 -28.31 7.38
CA HIS A 417 11.62 -27.54 6.63
C HIS A 417 11.70 -26.11 7.18
N LEU A 418 12.91 -25.58 7.33
CA LEU A 418 13.14 -24.19 7.68
C LEU A 418 13.72 -23.42 6.50
N ALA A 419 13.04 -22.36 6.07
CA ALA A 419 13.60 -21.37 5.15
C ALA A 419 14.67 -20.54 5.89
N LEU A 420 15.94 -20.94 5.75
CA LEU A 420 17.06 -20.40 6.51
C LEU A 420 17.76 -19.29 5.72
N THR A 421 18.00 -18.14 6.34
CA THR A 421 18.71 -17.00 5.72
C THR A 421 19.82 -16.49 6.64
N GLY A 422 20.52 -15.43 6.22
CA GLY A 422 21.42 -14.70 7.11
C GLY A 422 20.70 -13.84 8.16
N GLY A 423 19.40 -13.58 7.96
CA GLY A 423 18.59 -12.69 8.76
C GLY A 423 18.26 -13.20 10.17
N PHE A 424 17.95 -12.26 11.06
CA PHE A 424 17.59 -12.51 12.45
C PHE A 424 16.36 -13.42 12.57
N ASP A 425 15.31 -13.17 11.78
CA ASP A 425 14.02 -13.84 11.89
C ASP A 425 14.14 -15.36 11.69
N SER A 426 14.84 -15.78 10.63
CA SER A 426 15.09 -17.22 10.39
C SER A 426 16.03 -17.84 11.45
N LYS A 427 16.96 -17.07 12.04
CA LYS A 427 17.84 -17.57 13.10
C LYS A 427 17.11 -17.73 14.43
N LEU A 428 16.12 -16.89 14.70
CA LEU A 428 15.23 -17.04 15.85
C LEU A 428 14.43 -18.35 15.74
N LEU A 429 13.84 -18.62 14.58
CA LEU A 429 13.15 -19.89 14.32
C LEU A 429 14.12 -21.09 14.38
N LEU A 430 15.31 -20.98 13.80
CA LEU A 430 16.34 -22.00 13.90
C LEU A 430 16.65 -22.37 15.36
N SER A 431 16.93 -21.36 16.19
CA SER A 431 17.21 -21.57 17.61
C SER A 431 16.04 -22.21 18.36
N THR A 432 14.81 -21.85 17.98
CA THR A 432 13.58 -22.40 18.55
C THR A 432 13.43 -23.87 18.20
N LEU A 433 13.58 -24.23 16.92
CA LEU A 433 13.46 -25.61 16.46
C LEU A 433 14.53 -26.52 17.08
N LEU A 434 15.77 -26.04 17.18
CA LEU A 434 16.87 -26.74 17.84
C LEU A 434 16.61 -26.95 19.33
N TYR A 435 16.17 -25.89 20.03
CA TYR A 435 15.87 -25.96 21.47
C TYR A 435 14.74 -26.95 21.77
N GLU A 436 13.71 -26.96 20.94
CA GLU A 436 12.56 -27.87 21.08
C GLU A 436 12.85 -29.30 20.58
N GLY A 437 14.05 -29.56 20.06
CA GLY A 437 14.49 -30.88 19.63
C GLY A 437 13.77 -31.40 18.38
N PHE A 438 13.30 -30.50 17.50
CA PHE A 438 12.71 -30.92 16.24
C PHE A 438 13.77 -31.51 15.31
N GLU A 439 13.41 -32.58 14.60
CA GLU A 439 14.12 -33.02 13.40
C GLU A 439 13.59 -32.24 12.20
N PHE A 440 14.46 -31.48 11.53
CA PHE A 440 14.10 -30.66 10.37
C PHE A 440 15.27 -30.53 9.41
N GLU A 441 14.94 -30.21 8.16
CA GLU A 441 15.92 -29.84 7.14
C GLU A 441 15.85 -28.33 6.87
N THR A 442 16.94 -27.74 6.40
CA THR A 442 17.00 -26.32 6.09
C THR A 442 17.07 -26.11 4.60
N PHE A 443 16.51 -25.03 4.09
CA PHE A 443 16.67 -24.67 2.68
C PHE A 443 16.82 -23.17 2.46
N THR A 444 17.45 -22.85 1.33
CA THR A 444 17.48 -21.53 0.70
C THR A 444 16.98 -21.67 -0.73
N TRP A 445 16.59 -20.58 -1.37
CA TRP A 445 16.37 -20.55 -2.82
C TRP A 445 17.20 -19.43 -3.47
N GLY A 446 17.44 -19.59 -4.76
CA GLY A 446 18.18 -18.62 -5.58
C GLY A 446 19.69 -18.76 -5.51
N ASN A 447 20.39 -17.73 -5.98
CA ASN A 447 21.80 -17.83 -6.32
C ASN A 447 22.70 -18.16 -5.11
N LYS A 448 23.57 -19.17 -5.28
CA LYS A 448 24.53 -19.66 -4.28
C LYS A 448 25.54 -18.62 -3.79
N SER A 449 25.80 -17.59 -4.60
CA SER A 449 26.71 -16.50 -4.25
C SER A 449 26.09 -15.43 -3.37
N THR A 450 24.78 -15.47 -3.12
CA THR A 450 24.12 -14.47 -2.26
C THR A 450 24.56 -14.59 -0.80
N ALA A 451 24.57 -13.46 -0.10
CA ALA A 451 24.92 -13.41 1.32
C ALA A 451 24.03 -14.31 2.18
N ASP A 452 22.73 -14.39 1.85
CA ASP A 452 21.80 -15.27 2.57
C ASP A 452 22.15 -16.73 2.41
N ASN A 453 22.44 -17.19 1.19
CA ASN A 453 22.81 -18.57 0.94
C ASN A 453 24.15 -18.93 1.60
N LEU A 454 25.18 -18.10 1.43
CA LEU A 454 26.49 -18.32 2.04
C LEU A 454 26.38 -18.39 3.57
N SER A 455 25.57 -17.50 4.17
CA SER A 455 25.34 -17.47 5.61
C SER A 455 24.55 -18.70 6.11
N ALA A 456 23.49 -19.08 5.40
CA ALA A 456 22.69 -20.26 5.71
C ALA A 456 23.53 -21.54 5.59
N THR A 457 24.26 -21.71 4.49
CA THR A 457 25.15 -22.86 4.27
C THR A 457 26.19 -22.98 5.38
N LYS A 458 26.89 -21.88 5.72
CA LYS A 458 27.86 -21.88 6.82
C LYS A 458 27.23 -22.20 8.16
N THR A 459 26.04 -21.66 8.43
CA THR A 459 25.28 -21.94 9.66
C THR A 459 24.91 -23.42 9.75
N SER A 460 24.40 -24.01 8.66
CA SER A 460 24.01 -25.41 8.62
C SER A 460 25.21 -26.35 8.76
N ILE A 461 26.36 -26.05 8.13
CA ILE A 461 27.60 -26.82 8.33
C ILE A 461 28.03 -26.79 9.80
N ASN A 462 28.08 -25.61 10.41
CA ASN A 462 28.51 -25.45 11.81
C ASN A 462 27.60 -26.20 12.80
N LEU A 463 26.32 -26.34 12.48
CA LEU A 463 25.32 -26.99 13.32
C LEU A 463 25.01 -28.42 12.88
N ASN A 464 25.73 -28.96 11.89
CA ASN A 464 25.53 -30.28 11.31
C ASN A 464 24.07 -30.52 10.84
N LEU A 465 23.48 -29.53 10.18
CA LEU A 465 22.13 -29.58 9.63
C LEU A 465 22.14 -29.91 8.14
N LYS A 466 21.17 -30.70 7.70
CA LYS A 466 20.91 -30.89 6.27
C LYS A 466 20.45 -29.57 5.67
N HIS A 467 21.11 -29.15 4.59
CA HIS A 467 20.81 -27.91 3.88
C HIS A 467 20.67 -28.15 2.39
N ASN A 468 19.56 -27.67 1.81
CA ASN A 468 19.35 -27.68 0.37
C ASN A 468 19.29 -26.24 -0.18
N ASN A 469 19.91 -26.01 -1.33
CA ASN A 469 19.70 -24.79 -2.10
C ASN A 469 18.84 -25.11 -3.33
N ILE A 470 17.63 -24.57 -3.34
CA ILE A 470 16.67 -24.70 -4.43
C ILE A 470 17.09 -23.74 -5.55
N SER A 471 17.40 -24.32 -6.73
CA SER A 471 17.79 -23.54 -7.90
C SER A 471 16.59 -22.80 -8.49
N GLN A 472 16.84 -21.61 -9.03
CA GLN A 472 15.82 -20.80 -9.72
C GLN A 472 15.72 -21.12 -11.22
N ASP A 473 16.52 -22.06 -11.74
CA ASP A 473 16.58 -22.37 -13.18
C ASP A 473 15.19 -22.63 -13.79
N SER A 474 14.35 -23.46 -13.15
CA SER A 474 12.99 -23.74 -13.64
C SER A 474 12.13 -22.48 -13.77
N LEU A 475 12.24 -21.56 -12.80
CA LEU A 475 11.51 -20.30 -12.79
C LEU A 475 12.05 -19.34 -13.85
N GLU A 476 13.37 -19.32 -14.07
CA GLU A 476 14.03 -18.53 -15.11
C GLU A 476 13.72 -19.04 -16.53
N ASP A 477 13.63 -20.36 -16.70
CA ASP A 477 13.32 -21.03 -17.96
C ASP A 477 11.82 -20.91 -18.32
N ASN A 478 10.93 -20.98 -17.32
CA ASN A 478 9.47 -21.00 -17.52
C ASN A 478 8.72 -19.87 -16.75
N PRO A 479 9.15 -18.60 -16.81
CA PRO A 479 8.61 -17.56 -15.95
C PRO A 479 7.11 -17.33 -16.15
N LEU A 480 6.60 -17.53 -17.38
CA LEU A 480 5.17 -17.35 -17.68
C LEU A 480 4.28 -18.38 -16.99
N GLU A 481 4.75 -19.62 -16.84
CA GLU A 481 4.00 -20.68 -16.15
C GLU A 481 3.86 -20.36 -14.67
N TYR A 482 4.97 -19.97 -14.02
CA TYR A 482 4.98 -19.55 -12.62
C TYR A 482 4.11 -18.32 -12.38
N ILE A 483 4.12 -17.34 -13.30
CA ILE A 483 3.22 -16.18 -13.21
C ILE A 483 1.75 -16.61 -13.37
N SER A 484 1.45 -17.55 -14.28
CA SER A 484 0.08 -18.08 -14.45
C SER A 484 -0.45 -18.66 -13.16
N ARG A 485 0.31 -19.60 -12.59
CA ARG A 485 -0.08 -20.26 -11.35
C ARG A 485 -0.17 -19.28 -10.19
N LEU A 486 0.68 -18.27 -10.15
CA LEU A 486 0.59 -17.22 -9.14
C LEU A 486 -0.72 -16.45 -9.24
N ILE A 487 -1.15 -16.12 -10.45
CA ILE A 487 -2.42 -15.42 -10.67
C ILE A 487 -3.59 -16.33 -10.32
N ASP A 488 -3.52 -17.62 -10.64
CA ASP A 488 -4.56 -18.58 -10.25
C ASP A 488 -4.66 -18.70 -8.72
N TYR A 489 -3.53 -18.70 -8.00
CA TYR A 489 -3.51 -18.75 -6.53
C TYR A 489 -3.86 -17.42 -5.87
N GLN A 490 -3.50 -16.29 -6.48
CA GLN A 490 -3.60 -14.95 -5.92
C GLN A 490 -3.91 -13.91 -7.01
N PRO A 491 -5.12 -13.93 -7.60
CA PRO A 491 -5.46 -13.06 -8.75
C PRO A 491 -5.51 -11.59 -8.37
N ASN A 492 -5.61 -11.29 -7.06
CA ASN A 492 -5.56 -9.95 -6.49
C ASN A 492 -4.22 -9.61 -5.85
N PHE A 493 -3.14 -10.36 -6.07
CA PHE A 493 -1.86 -10.10 -5.39
C PHE A 493 -0.65 -10.22 -6.34
N PRO A 494 -0.45 -9.25 -7.27
CA PRO A 494 0.65 -9.29 -8.24
C PRO A 494 2.01 -8.90 -7.63
N VAL A 495 2.40 -9.51 -6.51
CA VAL A 495 3.79 -9.48 -5.99
C VAL A 495 4.58 -10.60 -6.67
N ALA A 496 4.73 -10.46 -7.99
CA ALA A 496 5.15 -11.56 -8.87
C ALA A 496 6.54 -12.12 -8.51
N ASP A 497 7.52 -11.26 -8.27
CA ASP A 497 8.92 -11.68 -8.12
C ASP A 497 9.19 -12.48 -6.84
N THR A 498 8.58 -12.10 -5.73
CA THR A 498 8.78 -12.79 -4.44
C THR A 498 7.90 -14.03 -4.35
N LEU A 499 6.65 -13.96 -4.81
CA LEU A 499 5.70 -15.05 -4.64
C LEU A 499 5.92 -16.24 -5.57
N MET A 500 6.49 -16.02 -6.76
CA MET A 500 6.87 -17.15 -7.63
C MET A 500 7.88 -18.09 -6.98
N ASN A 501 8.73 -17.59 -6.06
CA ASN A 501 9.64 -18.47 -5.33
C ASN A 501 8.90 -19.44 -4.40
N TYR A 502 7.73 -19.07 -3.85
CA TYR A 502 6.93 -20.02 -3.06
C TYR A 502 6.32 -21.11 -3.93
N ILE A 503 5.96 -20.80 -5.18
CA ILE A 503 5.52 -21.82 -6.15
C ILE A 503 6.67 -22.76 -6.49
N LEU A 504 7.87 -22.22 -6.74
CA LEU A 504 9.08 -23.01 -6.94
C LEU A 504 9.38 -23.93 -5.75
N VAL A 505 9.27 -23.43 -4.52
CA VAL A 505 9.44 -24.22 -3.30
C VAL A 505 8.38 -25.33 -3.22
N ASN A 506 7.12 -25.01 -3.53
CA ASN A 506 6.02 -25.98 -3.56
C ASN A 506 6.22 -27.09 -4.61
N ASP A 507 6.86 -26.78 -5.74
CA ASP A 507 7.16 -27.78 -6.78
C ASP A 507 8.37 -28.67 -6.40
N THR A 508 9.27 -28.15 -5.56
CA THR A 508 10.53 -28.82 -5.23
C THR A 508 10.44 -29.66 -3.96
N LEU A 509 9.68 -29.21 -2.97
CA LEU A 509 9.57 -29.88 -1.68
C LEU A 509 8.30 -30.73 -1.62
N ASP A 510 8.42 -31.92 -1.01
CA ASP A 510 7.24 -32.70 -0.59
C ASP A 510 6.37 -31.87 0.38
N SER A 511 5.09 -32.25 0.48
CA SER A 511 4.17 -31.72 1.49
C SER A 511 4.82 -31.74 2.88
N SER A 512 5.02 -30.56 3.46
CA SER A 512 5.81 -30.38 4.69
C SER A 512 5.37 -29.15 5.48
N ASN A 513 5.67 -29.14 6.78
CA ASN A 513 5.62 -27.94 7.60
C ASN A 513 6.80 -27.04 7.24
N ILE A 514 6.51 -25.90 6.64
CA ILE A 514 7.53 -24.91 6.27
C ILE A 514 7.53 -23.78 7.31
N PHE A 515 8.64 -23.66 8.04
CA PHE A 515 8.89 -22.57 8.97
C PHE A 515 9.57 -21.41 8.22
N THR A 516 9.04 -20.20 8.33
CA THR A 516 9.57 -19.02 7.67
C THR A 516 9.51 -17.79 8.58
N GLY A 517 10.53 -16.95 8.50
CA GLY A 517 10.61 -15.68 9.24
C GLY A 517 9.89 -14.52 8.54
N ILE A 518 8.97 -14.81 7.61
CA ILE A 518 8.25 -13.77 6.86
C ILE A 518 7.52 -12.82 7.82
N MET A 519 7.52 -11.52 7.49
CA MET A 519 6.91 -10.44 8.29
C MET A 519 7.55 -10.19 9.69
N GLY A 520 8.64 -10.89 10.04
CA GLY A 520 9.30 -10.73 11.34
C GLY A 520 9.84 -9.31 11.55
N GLY A 521 10.53 -8.77 10.55
CA GLY A 521 10.99 -7.38 10.54
C GLY A 521 9.88 -6.36 10.75
N GLU A 522 8.76 -6.50 10.03
CA GLU A 522 7.60 -5.59 10.09
C GLU A 522 6.92 -5.64 11.46
N LEU A 523 6.80 -6.81 12.08
CA LEU A 523 6.15 -6.98 13.38
C LEU A 523 7.05 -6.56 14.55
N ILE A 524 8.36 -6.84 14.49
CA ILE A 524 9.30 -6.57 15.58
C ILE A 524 9.82 -5.12 15.53
N VAL A 525 10.20 -4.65 14.35
CA VAL A 525 10.81 -3.31 14.15
C VAL A 525 9.73 -2.26 13.81
N GLY A 526 8.57 -2.69 13.31
CA GLY A 526 7.53 -1.84 12.77
C GLY A 526 7.69 -1.62 11.26
N PRO A 527 6.66 -1.10 10.57
CA PRO A 527 6.71 -0.84 9.14
C PRO A 527 7.80 0.19 8.84
N ILE A 528 8.90 -0.25 8.21
CA ILE A 528 9.93 0.64 7.71
C ILE A 528 9.38 1.25 6.42
N ILE A 529 8.80 2.45 6.53
CA ILE A 529 8.22 3.24 5.42
C ILE A 529 9.12 3.23 4.18
N LYS A 530 10.45 3.18 4.35
CA LYS A 530 11.41 3.12 3.26
C LYS A 530 11.25 1.86 2.38
N ALA A 531 10.97 0.68 2.93
CA ALA A 531 10.86 -0.56 2.15
C ALA A 531 9.58 -0.60 1.30
N GLU A 532 8.47 -0.08 1.82
CA GLU A 532 7.17 -0.06 1.12
C GLU A 532 7.03 1.10 0.11
N LEU A 533 7.77 2.21 0.32
CA LEU A 533 7.79 3.38 -0.57
C LEU A 533 9.03 3.48 -1.47
N ILE A 534 10.02 2.58 -1.34
CA ILE A 534 11.03 2.45 -2.39
C ILE A 534 10.27 2.03 -3.62
N ALA A 535 10.17 2.98 -4.54
CA ALA A 535 9.63 2.84 -5.87
C ALA A 535 9.77 1.38 -6.32
N THR A 536 8.62 0.69 -6.45
CA THR A 536 8.52 -0.64 -7.04
C THR A 536 9.45 -0.71 -8.26
N ARG A 537 9.96 -1.88 -8.64
CA ARG A 537 10.81 -1.98 -9.86
C ARG A 537 10.19 -1.23 -11.05
N TYR A 538 8.86 -1.21 -11.14
CA TYR A 538 8.05 -0.38 -12.03
C TYR A 538 8.10 1.13 -11.76
N ALA A 539 7.91 1.60 -10.52
CA ALA A 539 8.07 3.01 -10.17
C ALA A 539 9.51 3.52 -10.32
N SER A 540 10.52 2.68 -10.04
CA SER A 540 11.93 2.96 -10.32
C SER A 540 12.16 3.09 -11.84
N TYR A 541 11.59 2.20 -12.65
CA TYR A 541 11.62 2.27 -14.11
C TYR A 541 10.89 3.50 -14.67
N LEU A 542 9.71 3.82 -14.12
CA LEU A 542 8.93 5.05 -14.37
C LEU A 542 9.76 6.31 -14.10
N THR A 543 10.60 6.30 -13.08
CA THR A 543 11.45 7.45 -12.71
C THR A 543 12.77 7.51 -13.47
N ASN A 544 13.26 6.39 -14.02
CA ASN A 544 14.58 6.29 -14.64
C ASN A 544 14.57 6.25 -16.18
N THR A 545 13.42 6.00 -16.82
CA THR A 545 13.34 5.99 -18.29
C THR A 545 13.01 7.37 -18.85
N LYS A 546 13.91 7.90 -19.69
CA LYS A 546 13.74 9.21 -20.37
C LYS A 546 12.76 9.16 -21.55
N ASP A 547 12.22 7.99 -21.89
CA ASP A 547 11.45 7.78 -23.11
C ASP A 547 10.12 7.06 -22.84
N TYR A 548 9.05 7.85 -22.77
CA TYR A 548 7.67 7.39 -22.56
C TYR A 548 7.17 6.47 -23.69
N ILE A 549 7.75 6.56 -24.89
CA ILE A 549 7.35 5.75 -26.05
C ILE A 549 7.94 4.34 -25.93
N ILE A 550 9.17 4.19 -25.44
CA ILE A 550 9.76 2.87 -25.13
C ILE A 550 9.02 2.23 -23.95
N PHE A 551 8.64 3.01 -22.93
CA PHE A 551 7.74 2.54 -21.87
C PHE A 551 6.39 2.05 -22.44
N MET A 552 5.75 2.83 -23.32
CA MET A 552 4.51 2.42 -23.99
C MET A 552 4.71 1.18 -24.85
N ILE A 553 5.84 1.00 -25.54
CA ILE A 553 6.12 -0.19 -26.37
C ILE A 553 6.40 -1.42 -25.51
N TYR A 554 7.09 -1.27 -24.37
CA TYR A 554 7.34 -2.36 -23.43
C TYR A 554 6.05 -2.72 -22.65
N TYR A 555 5.27 -1.71 -22.25
CA TYR A 555 3.94 -1.84 -21.67
C TYR A 555 2.91 -2.39 -22.67
N LEU A 556 3.03 -2.07 -23.97
CA LEU A 556 2.23 -2.67 -25.03
C LEU A 556 2.70 -4.09 -25.37
N LYS A 557 3.95 -4.46 -25.09
CA LYS A 557 4.34 -5.87 -24.95
C LYS A 557 3.70 -6.51 -23.72
N THR A 558 3.57 -5.77 -22.62
CA THR A 558 2.73 -6.11 -21.44
C THR A 558 1.22 -6.03 -21.73
N TYR A 559 0.78 -5.55 -22.91
CA TYR A 559 -0.59 -5.72 -23.39
C TYR A 559 -0.88 -7.20 -23.58
N GLN A 560 0.14 -8.05 -23.76
CA GLN A 560 -0.04 -9.49 -23.62
C GLN A 560 -0.48 -9.87 -22.20
N ILE A 561 -0.01 -9.23 -21.12
CA ILE A 561 -0.49 -9.51 -19.74
C ILE A 561 -1.92 -9.00 -19.53
N ILE A 562 -2.35 -7.88 -20.13
CA ILE A 562 -3.76 -7.47 -20.09
C ILE A 562 -4.62 -8.40 -20.96
N VAL A 563 -4.16 -8.73 -22.18
CA VAL A 563 -4.77 -9.72 -23.09
C VAL A 563 -4.77 -11.14 -22.48
N TRP A 564 -3.85 -11.42 -21.56
CA TRP A 564 -3.66 -12.74 -20.91
C TRP A 564 -4.37 -12.85 -19.56
N LEU A 565 -4.36 -11.81 -18.72
CA LEU A 565 -5.33 -11.62 -17.63
C LEU A 565 -6.77 -11.70 -18.16
N THR A 566 -6.99 -11.29 -19.40
CA THR A 566 -8.28 -11.35 -20.10
C THR A 566 -8.46 -12.63 -20.96
N ARG A 567 -7.47 -13.54 -21.02
CA ARG A 567 -7.62 -14.91 -21.55
C ARG A 567 -7.96 -15.91 -20.44
N SER A 568 -7.48 -15.68 -19.21
CA SER A 568 -7.82 -16.49 -18.03
C SER A 568 -9.20 -16.16 -17.46
N ILE A 569 -9.78 -15.02 -17.84
CA ILE A 569 -11.13 -14.60 -17.47
C ILE A 569 -12.03 -14.75 -18.70
N SER A 570 -13.08 -15.56 -18.57
CA SER A 570 -13.91 -16.14 -19.64
C SER A 570 -14.22 -15.23 -20.85
N ASN A 571 -14.22 -15.85 -22.04
CA ASN A 571 -14.31 -15.28 -23.41
C ASN A 571 -15.40 -14.21 -23.65
N VAL A 572 -16.42 -14.10 -22.80
CA VAL A 572 -17.54 -13.14 -22.92
C VAL A 572 -17.10 -11.69 -22.62
N THR A 573 -16.04 -11.52 -21.83
CA THR A 573 -15.56 -10.21 -21.36
C THR A 573 -14.80 -9.44 -22.46
N LEU A 574 -14.16 -10.17 -23.39
CA LEU A 574 -13.32 -9.62 -24.45
C LEU A 574 -14.11 -8.78 -25.46
N GLU A 575 -15.29 -9.24 -25.88
CA GLU A 575 -16.09 -8.56 -26.90
C GLU A 575 -16.66 -7.24 -26.35
N THR A 576 -17.07 -7.25 -25.08
CA THR A 576 -17.64 -6.08 -24.39
C THR A 576 -16.58 -5.01 -24.13
N ILE A 577 -15.41 -5.40 -23.60
CA ILE A 577 -14.29 -4.49 -23.34
C ILE A 577 -13.68 -3.96 -24.65
N THR A 578 -13.53 -4.81 -25.67
CA THR A 578 -12.97 -4.41 -26.96
C THR A 578 -13.91 -3.46 -27.71
N ASN A 579 -15.23 -3.67 -27.64
CA ASN A 579 -16.20 -2.77 -28.28
C ASN A 579 -16.31 -1.42 -27.54
N GLN A 580 -16.24 -1.40 -26.21
CA GLN A 580 -16.22 -0.15 -25.44
C GLN A 580 -14.90 0.63 -25.56
N LEU A 581 -13.75 -0.05 -25.58
CA LEU A 581 -12.45 0.59 -25.83
C LEU A 581 -12.35 1.09 -27.28
N LYS A 582 -12.81 0.33 -28.28
CA LYS A 582 -12.92 0.81 -29.66
C LYS A 582 -13.80 2.04 -29.75
N HIS A 583 -14.97 2.05 -29.11
CA HIS A 583 -15.88 3.20 -29.10
C HIS A 583 -15.25 4.43 -28.42
N THR A 584 -14.52 4.24 -27.32
CA THR A 584 -13.86 5.32 -26.56
C THR A 584 -12.60 5.85 -27.26
N LEU A 585 -11.86 4.99 -27.97
CA LEU A 585 -10.67 5.35 -28.75
C LEU A 585 -11.04 6.00 -30.11
N HIS A 586 -12.11 5.54 -30.78
CA HIS A 586 -12.59 6.13 -32.04
C HIS A 586 -13.10 7.57 -31.85
N GLN A 587 -13.71 7.88 -30.71
CA GLN A 587 -14.21 9.22 -30.43
C GLN A 587 -13.11 10.24 -30.09
N LYS A 588 -11.90 9.80 -29.68
CA LYS A 588 -10.90 10.71 -29.10
C LYS A 588 -9.64 10.94 -29.94
N TYR A 589 -9.24 10.02 -30.83
CA TYR A 589 -7.98 10.17 -31.58
C TYR A 589 -8.07 9.62 -33.02
N SER A 590 -8.65 10.40 -33.94
CA SER A 590 -8.94 9.94 -35.31
C SER A 590 -7.88 10.24 -36.38
N LYS A 591 -6.70 10.80 -36.06
CA LYS A 591 -5.68 11.08 -37.09
C LYS A 591 -4.28 10.50 -36.86
N ARG A 592 -3.83 10.31 -35.61
CA ARG A 592 -2.48 9.79 -35.32
C ARG A 592 -2.41 8.26 -35.29
N THR A 593 -3.47 7.61 -34.86
CA THR A 593 -3.56 6.14 -34.71
C THR A 593 -3.55 5.42 -36.07
N LYS A 594 -4.09 6.06 -37.11
CA LYS A 594 -4.15 5.51 -38.48
C LYS A 594 -2.78 5.41 -39.16
N ALA A 595 -1.81 6.23 -38.76
CA ALA A 595 -0.46 6.19 -39.30
C ALA A 595 0.42 5.11 -38.64
N LEU A 596 0.17 4.80 -37.37
CA LEU A 596 0.91 3.78 -36.60
C LEU A 596 0.41 2.36 -36.88
N LEU A 597 -0.88 2.18 -37.18
CA LEU A 597 -1.47 0.90 -37.59
C LEU A 597 -1.15 0.48 -39.03
N ASN A 598 -0.66 1.40 -39.87
CA ASN A 598 -0.25 1.08 -41.25
C ASN A 598 1.25 0.78 -41.38
N PHE A 599 2.00 0.84 -40.27
CA PHE A 599 3.43 0.53 -40.22
C PHE A 599 3.72 -0.85 -39.59
N TYR A 600 2.67 -1.53 -39.10
CA TYR A 600 2.62 -2.91 -38.63
C TYR A 600 1.50 -3.63 -39.38
#